data_AF-A0A2L0HQX9-F1
#
_entry.id   AF-A0A2L0HQX9-F1
#
_cell.length_a   1.000
_cell.length_b   1.000
_cell.length_c   1.000
_cell.angle_alpha   90.00
_cell.angle_beta   90.00
_cell.angle_gamma   90.00
#
_symmetry.space_group_name_H-M   'P 1'
#
loop_
_entity.id
_entity.type
_entity.pdbx_description
1 polymer ?
#
loop_
_entity_poly.entity_id
_entity_poly.type
_entity_poly.pdbx_seq_one_letter_code
_entity_poly.pdbx_strand_id
1 'polypeptide(L)'
;MNTDMNLFLDNLKKDKSKRTQESLEKLNNLLEKHFNNDGQDYSIATIGRISKIQGGVGDVSIRNKTGVHFRTLINQWAIKADTSLKKPPVRHSRKNEVSSDMELLKKLDDPAMRAVFGQIIAEKKKLKAENHILKQQTEVIVDMRPNRAFSAGQVQQQVEIIPALTGILVNSEIEALRDAIDVNNLLNRGWVVSKLGSIKDENGRSLFKSGFVSAIQKILAEI
;
A
#
# COMPACT_ATOMS: atom_id res chain seq x y z
N MET A 1 -1.32 -46.86 15.23
CA MET A 1 -1.43 -45.44 15.65
C MET A 1 -2.62 -44.69 15.00
N ASN A 2 -3.71 -45.37 14.59
CA ASN A 2 -4.97 -44.73 14.16
C ASN A 2 -6.12 -44.90 15.18
N THR A 3 -5.91 -45.75 16.19
CA THR A 3 -6.91 -46.13 17.20
C THR A 3 -7.26 -45.00 18.14
N ASP A 4 -6.29 -44.17 18.54
CA ASP A 4 -6.52 -43.06 19.49
C ASP A 4 -7.39 -41.95 18.90
N MET A 5 -7.24 -41.66 17.61
CA MET A 5 -8.03 -40.62 16.93
C MET A 5 -9.48 -41.05 16.70
N ASN A 6 -9.71 -42.31 16.36
CA ASN A 6 -11.06 -42.84 16.21
C ASN A 6 -11.80 -42.86 17.55
N LEU A 7 -11.12 -43.25 18.64
CA LEU A 7 -11.69 -43.22 19.99
C LEU A 7 -12.01 -41.77 20.44
N PHE A 8 -11.13 -40.82 20.11
CA PHE A 8 -11.37 -39.40 20.37
C PHE A 8 -12.56 -38.84 19.56
N LEU A 9 -12.68 -39.21 18.29
CA LEU A 9 -13.80 -38.84 17.44
C LEU A 9 -15.13 -39.39 17.98
N ASP A 10 -15.15 -40.64 18.43
CA ASP A 10 -16.34 -41.26 19.00
C ASP A 10 -16.78 -40.58 20.30
N ASN A 11 -15.84 -40.19 21.15
CA ASN A 11 -16.14 -39.41 22.34
C ASN A 11 -16.71 -38.01 22.01
N LEU A 12 -16.23 -37.36 20.94
CA LEU A 12 -16.80 -36.09 20.48
C LEU A 12 -18.22 -36.23 19.90
N LYS A 13 -18.59 -37.41 19.40
CA LYS A 13 -19.91 -37.67 18.78
C LYS A 13 -21.01 -37.99 19.80
N LYS A 14 -20.69 -38.60 20.94
CA LYS A 14 -21.65 -39.18 21.90
C LYS A 14 -22.78 -38.22 22.33
N ASP A 15 -22.50 -36.93 22.49
CA ASP A 15 -23.49 -35.94 22.95
C ASP A 15 -23.90 -34.92 21.86
N LYS A 16 -23.94 -35.34 20.59
CA LYS A 16 -24.15 -34.43 19.45
C LYS A 16 -25.22 -34.92 18.50
N SER A 17 -25.86 -33.97 17.81
CA SER A 17 -26.87 -34.26 16.80
C SER A 17 -26.28 -34.98 15.60
N LYS A 18 -27.09 -35.80 14.92
CA LYS A 18 -26.70 -36.56 13.71
C LYS A 18 -25.99 -35.68 12.66
N ARG A 19 -26.52 -34.49 12.40
CA ARG A 19 -25.92 -33.50 11.49
C ARG A 19 -24.51 -33.07 11.91
N THR A 20 -24.27 -32.93 13.22
CA THR A 20 -22.97 -32.54 13.77
C THR A 20 -21.98 -33.69 13.71
N GLN A 21 -22.45 -34.93 13.94
CA GLN A 21 -21.64 -36.15 13.81
C GLN A 21 -21.14 -36.32 12.36
N GLU A 22 -22.03 -36.20 11.37
CA GLU A 22 -21.67 -36.24 9.94
C GLU A 22 -20.64 -35.15 9.56
N SER A 23 -20.81 -33.96 10.14
CA SER A 23 -19.88 -32.85 9.93
C SER A 23 -18.51 -33.10 10.55
N LEU A 24 -18.46 -33.73 11.74
CA LEU A 24 -17.22 -34.13 12.41
C LEU A 24 -16.50 -35.25 11.65
N GLU A 25 -17.21 -36.22 11.09
CA GLU A 25 -16.63 -37.27 10.24
C GLU A 25 -15.99 -36.70 8.98
N LYS A 26 -16.71 -35.82 8.27
CA LYS A 26 -16.17 -35.13 7.10
C LYS A 26 -14.92 -34.33 7.44
N LEU A 27 -14.93 -33.63 8.57
CA LEU A 27 -13.77 -32.87 9.03
C LEU A 27 -12.59 -33.80 9.41
N ASN A 28 -12.85 -34.92 10.08
CA ASN A 28 -11.81 -35.89 10.43
C ASN A 28 -11.15 -36.49 9.19
N ASN A 29 -11.95 -36.92 8.20
CA ASN A 29 -11.44 -37.47 6.95
C ASN A 29 -10.61 -36.45 6.16
N LEU A 30 -10.99 -35.18 6.21
CA LEU A 30 -10.21 -34.08 5.63
C LEU A 30 -8.87 -33.93 6.35
N LEU A 31 -8.87 -33.90 7.69
CA LEU A 31 -7.65 -33.73 8.48
C LEU A 31 -6.69 -34.92 8.33
N GLU A 32 -7.21 -36.13 8.22
CA GLU A 32 -6.41 -37.32 7.92
C GLU A 32 -5.74 -37.22 6.54
N LYS A 33 -6.50 -36.82 5.50
CA LYS A 33 -5.92 -36.55 4.17
C LYS A 33 -4.88 -35.42 4.20
N HIS A 34 -5.14 -34.36 4.95
CA HIS A 34 -4.22 -33.23 5.10
C HIS A 34 -2.92 -33.65 5.81
N PHE A 35 -3.03 -34.49 6.83
CA PHE A 35 -1.89 -35.07 7.55
C PHE A 35 -1.05 -35.98 6.65
N ASN A 36 -1.70 -36.85 5.86
CA ASN A 36 -1.00 -37.76 4.94
C ASN A 36 -0.28 -37.03 3.79
N ASN A 37 -0.69 -35.79 3.48
CA ASN A 37 -0.08 -34.95 2.44
C ASN A 37 0.98 -33.98 3.02
N ASP A 38 1.52 -34.24 4.21
CA ASP A 38 2.51 -33.39 4.92
C ASP A 38 2.04 -31.93 5.12
N GLY A 39 0.73 -31.72 5.27
CA GLY A 39 0.15 -30.39 5.45
C GLY A 39 0.48 -29.82 6.83
N GLN A 40 1.33 -28.80 6.90
CA GLN A 40 1.76 -28.14 8.15
C GLN A 40 0.83 -27.00 8.62
N ASP A 41 -0.24 -26.64 7.89
CA ASP A 41 -1.13 -25.54 8.28
C ASP A 41 -2.48 -26.02 8.81
N TYR A 42 -2.56 -26.22 10.12
CA TYR A 42 -3.80 -26.55 10.84
C TYR A 42 -4.54 -25.31 11.35
N SER A 43 -4.28 -24.12 10.79
CA SER A 43 -5.01 -22.92 11.21
C SER A 43 -6.49 -23.00 10.85
N ILE A 44 -7.34 -22.48 11.74
CA ILE A 44 -8.81 -22.51 11.56
C ILE A 44 -9.24 -21.88 10.23
N ALA A 45 -8.55 -20.84 9.78
CA ALA A 45 -8.85 -20.17 8.51
C ALA A 45 -8.53 -21.05 7.29
N THR A 46 -7.40 -21.77 7.32
CA THR A 46 -6.99 -22.67 6.23
C THR A 46 -7.87 -23.91 6.20
N ILE A 47 -8.00 -24.61 7.33
CA ILE A 47 -8.84 -25.81 7.43
C ILE A 47 -10.31 -25.51 7.15
N GLY A 48 -10.85 -24.40 7.67
CA GLY A 48 -12.23 -24.00 7.40
C GLY A 48 -12.48 -23.67 5.93
N ARG A 49 -11.50 -23.10 5.22
CA ARG A 49 -11.60 -22.87 3.77
C ARG A 49 -11.58 -24.19 2.99
N ILE A 50 -10.63 -25.08 3.29
CA ILE A 50 -10.51 -26.39 2.63
C ILE A 50 -11.77 -27.22 2.88
N SER A 51 -12.28 -27.22 4.12
CA SER A 51 -13.49 -27.95 4.49
C SER A 51 -14.72 -27.41 3.77
N LYS A 52 -14.87 -26.09 3.67
CA LYS A 52 -15.98 -25.47 2.93
C LYS A 52 -15.98 -25.86 1.45
N ILE A 53 -14.81 -25.88 0.80
CA ILE A 53 -14.67 -26.28 -0.61
C ILE A 53 -15.11 -27.74 -0.81
N GLN A 54 -14.84 -28.62 0.16
CA GLN A 54 -15.24 -30.03 0.12
C GLN A 54 -16.68 -30.28 0.63
N GLY A 55 -17.51 -29.23 0.78
CA GLY A 55 -18.89 -29.37 1.26
C GLY A 55 -19.00 -29.74 2.76
N GLY A 56 -17.94 -29.46 3.52
CA GLY A 56 -17.87 -29.62 4.97
C GLY A 56 -18.17 -28.33 5.74
N VAL A 57 -17.55 -28.18 6.91
CA VAL A 57 -17.84 -27.09 7.84
C VAL A 57 -17.02 -25.85 7.49
N GLY A 58 -17.69 -24.71 7.34
CA GLY A 58 -17.03 -23.44 7.06
C GLY A 58 -16.24 -22.87 8.24
N ASP A 59 -15.29 -21.99 7.93
CA ASP A 59 -14.45 -21.27 8.88
C ASP A 59 -15.25 -20.49 9.94
N VAL A 60 -16.36 -19.86 9.55
CA VAL A 60 -17.25 -19.13 10.46
C VAL A 60 -17.85 -20.06 11.52
N SER A 61 -18.32 -21.24 11.10
CA SER A 61 -18.93 -22.23 11.99
C SER A 61 -17.93 -22.80 13.00
N ILE A 62 -16.67 -22.97 12.60
CA ILE A 62 -15.60 -23.43 13.50
C ILE A 62 -15.22 -22.34 14.51
N ARG A 63 -15.19 -21.07 14.09
CA ARG A 63 -14.84 -19.93 14.96
C ARG A 63 -15.91 -19.64 16.01
N ASN A 64 -17.17 -19.91 15.70
CA ASN A 64 -18.30 -19.62 16.60
C ASN A 64 -18.18 -20.34 17.95
N LYS A 65 -18.83 -19.78 18.99
CA LYS A 65 -18.84 -20.34 20.34
C LYS A 65 -19.37 -21.78 20.38
N THR A 66 -20.31 -22.12 19.50
CA THR A 66 -20.88 -23.47 19.39
C THR A 66 -19.93 -24.47 18.73
N GLY A 67 -18.96 -24.01 17.92
CA GLY A 67 -18.01 -24.83 17.16
C GLY A 67 -16.80 -25.35 17.96
N VAL A 68 -16.87 -25.39 19.29
CA VAL A 68 -15.75 -25.85 20.14
C VAL A 68 -15.30 -27.25 19.76
N HIS A 69 -16.24 -28.17 19.49
CA HIS A 69 -15.95 -29.55 19.10
C HIS A 69 -15.10 -29.64 17.82
N PHE A 70 -15.35 -28.80 16.83
CA PHE A 70 -14.51 -28.74 15.62
C PHE A 70 -13.11 -28.21 15.94
N ARG A 71 -13.00 -27.20 16.81
CA ARG A 71 -11.70 -26.67 17.24
C ARG A 71 -10.90 -27.71 18.02
N THR A 72 -11.53 -28.47 18.90
CA THR A 72 -10.87 -29.53 19.67
C THR A 72 -10.35 -30.63 18.75
N LEU A 73 -11.13 -31.04 17.74
CA LEU A 73 -10.69 -32.02 16.75
C LEU A 73 -9.49 -31.52 15.94
N ILE A 74 -9.52 -30.29 15.44
CA ILE A 74 -8.40 -29.70 14.70
C ILE A 74 -7.15 -29.58 15.59
N ASN A 75 -7.33 -29.22 16.87
CA ASN A 75 -6.22 -29.14 17.82
C ASN A 75 -5.55 -30.49 18.05
N GLN A 76 -6.33 -31.55 18.21
CA GLN A 76 -5.79 -32.89 18.39
C GLN A 76 -4.96 -33.34 17.18
N TRP A 77 -5.43 -33.02 15.97
CA TRP A 77 -4.67 -33.29 14.73
C TRP A 77 -3.41 -32.44 14.62
N ALA A 78 -3.46 -31.17 15.03
CA ALA A 78 -2.29 -30.31 15.07
C ALA A 78 -1.23 -30.84 16.04
N ILE A 79 -1.61 -31.25 17.25
CA ILE A 79 -0.72 -31.88 18.24
C ILE A 79 -0.09 -33.16 17.67
N LYS A 80 -0.88 -34.00 16.99
CA LYS A 80 -0.37 -35.22 16.35
C LYS A 80 0.65 -34.92 15.23
N ALA A 81 0.51 -33.79 14.54
CA ALA A 81 1.41 -33.31 13.50
C ALA A 81 2.60 -32.47 14.04
N ASP A 82 2.82 -32.49 15.36
CA ASP A 82 3.83 -31.66 16.06
C ASP A 82 3.77 -30.17 15.63
N THR A 83 2.56 -29.70 15.36
CA THR A 83 2.28 -28.40 14.77
C THR A 83 1.30 -27.62 15.64
N SER A 84 1.39 -26.28 15.61
CA SER A 84 0.46 -25.40 16.32
C SER A 84 -0.73 -24.98 15.45
N LEU A 85 -1.90 -24.76 16.07
CA LEU A 85 -3.10 -24.13 15.46
C LEU A 85 -2.88 -22.72 14.86
N LYS A 86 -1.69 -22.17 15.02
CA LYS A 86 -1.32 -20.86 14.51
C LYS A 86 -0.78 -21.05 13.11
N LYS A 87 -1.26 -20.23 12.18
CA LYS A 87 -0.74 -20.21 10.81
C LYS A 87 0.80 -20.18 10.88
N PRO A 88 1.51 -21.13 10.25
CA PRO A 88 2.95 -21.11 10.24
C PRO A 88 3.41 -19.73 9.74
N PRO A 89 4.42 -19.12 10.39
CA PRO A 89 4.90 -17.82 9.98
C PRO A 89 5.26 -17.90 8.50
N VAL A 90 4.66 -17.00 7.69
CA VAL A 90 4.98 -16.88 6.28
C VAL A 90 6.49 -16.82 6.13
N ARG A 91 7.09 -17.50 5.14
CA ARG A 91 8.55 -17.50 4.91
C ARG A 91 9.15 -16.07 4.85
N HIS A 92 8.32 -15.06 4.57
CA HIS A 92 8.66 -13.62 4.53
C HIS A 92 8.02 -12.78 5.65
N SER A 93 7.56 -13.38 6.75
CA SER A 93 7.19 -12.60 7.94
C SER A 93 8.45 -11.93 8.50
N ARG A 94 8.37 -10.68 8.98
CA ARG A 94 9.47 -9.96 9.65
C ARG A 94 10.17 -10.74 10.79
N LYS A 95 9.56 -11.84 11.25
CA LYS A 95 10.14 -12.78 12.22
C LYS A 95 11.11 -13.80 11.62
N ASN A 96 11.01 -14.04 10.30
CA ASN A 96 11.89 -14.91 9.50
C ASN A 96 12.80 -14.09 8.57
N GLU A 97 12.76 -12.75 8.64
CA GLU A 97 13.81 -11.95 8.01
C GLU A 97 15.13 -12.34 8.67
N VAL A 98 16.08 -12.79 7.84
CA VAL A 98 17.48 -12.96 8.21
C VAL A 98 17.85 -11.81 9.15
N SER A 99 18.34 -12.12 10.36
CA SER A 99 18.71 -11.11 11.35
C SER A 99 19.40 -9.95 10.65
N SER A 100 18.97 -8.72 10.94
CA SER A 100 19.49 -7.53 10.27
C SER A 100 21.02 -7.60 10.24
N ASP A 101 21.66 -7.14 9.16
CA ASP A 101 23.12 -7.14 9.04
C ASP A 101 23.79 -6.57 10.32
N MET A 102 23.13 -5.62 11.00
CA MET A 102 23.55 -5.06 12.29
C MET A 102 23.33 -5.97 13.52
N GLU A 103 22.27 -6.79 13.52
CA GLU A 103 22.05 -7.80 14.57
C GLU A 103 23.05 -8.95 14.46
N LEU A 104 23.45 -9.32 13.24
CA LEU A 104 24.51 -10.31 13.02
C LEU A 104 25.86 -9.83 13.55
N LEU A 105 26.17 -8.53 13.40
CA LEU A 105 27.37 -7.93 14.01
C LEU A 105 27.39 -8.04 15.54
N LYS A 106 26.23 -7.95 16.20
CA LYS A 106 26.12 -8.05 17.67
C LYS A 106 26.40 -9.47 18.19
N LYS A 107 26.30 -10.50 17.34
CA LYS A 107 26.62 -11.88 17.69
C LYS A 107 28.12 -12.19 17.64
N LEU A 108 28.91 -11.29 17.05
CA LEU A 108 30.35 -11.45 16.96
C LEU A 108 30.99 -10.86 18.22
N ASP A 109 31.71 -11.66 19.00
CA ASP A 109 32.27 -11.20 20.29
C ASP A 109 33.47 -10.27 20.12
N ASP A 110 34.34 -10.54 19.14
CA ASP A 110 35.55 -9.76 18.86
C ASP A 110 35.22 -8.35 18.28
N PRO A 111 35.62 -7.27 18.97
CA PRO A 111 35.44 -5.90 18.50
C PRO A 111 36.14 -5.59 17.16
N ALA A 112 37.32 -6.18 16.90
CA ALA A 112 38.08 -5.89 15.70
C ALA A 112 37.40 -6.49 14.46
N MET A 113 36.99 -7.76 14.53
CA MET A 113 36.20 -8.36 13.47
C MET A 113 34.85 -7.64 13.28
N ARG A 114 34.20 -7.21 14.37
CA ARG A 114 32.93 -6.47 14.29
C ARG A 114 33.07 -5.15 13.51
N ALA A 115 34.17 -4.44 13.69
CA ALA A 115 34.47 -3.21 12.95
C ALA A 115 34.65 -3.49 11.45
N VAL A 116 35.43 -4.52 11.09
CA VAL A 116 35.68 -4.90 9.69
C VAL A 116 34.37 -5.31 8.99
N PHE A 117 33.58 -6.20 9.61
CA PHE A 117 32.28 -6.58 9.04
C PHE A 117 31.31 -5.39 8.97
N GLY A 118 31.37 -4.47 9.93
CA GLY A 118 30.60 -3.23 9.89
C GLY A 118 30.94 -2.35 8.69
N GLN A 119 32.23 -2.22 8.37
CA GLN A 119 32.69 -1.52 7.18
C GLN A 119 32.23 -2.20 5.89
N ILE A 120 32.34 -3.53 5.81
CA ILE A 120 31.88 -4.33 4.65
C ILE A 120 30.37 -4.16 4.44
N ILE A 121 29.57 -4.14 5.51
CA ILE A 121 28.12 -3.92 5.44
C ILE A 121 27.81 -2.51 4.92
N ALA A 122 28.55 -1.49 5.36
CA ALA A 122 28.36 -0.12 4.89
C ALA A 122 28.68 0.00 3.39
N GLU A 123 29.78 -0.61 2.94
CA GLU A 123 30.18 -0.63 1.54
C GLU A 123 29.17 -1.38 0.65
N LYS A 124 28.71 -2.56 1.09
CA LYS A 124 27.64 -3.32 0.43
C LYS A 124 26.37 -2.48 0.28
N LYS A 125 25.97 -1.72 1.31
CA LYS A 125 24.80 -0.83 1.25
C LYS A 125 25.00 0.30 0.25
N LYS A 126 26.19 0.92 0.25
CA LYS A 126 26.56 1.97 -0.71
C LYS A 126 26.49 1.45 -2.14
N LEU A 127 27.13 0.32 -2.43
CA LEU A 127 27.13 -0.31 -3.76
C LEU A 127 25.71 -0.68 -4.22
N LYS A 128 24.85 -1.17 -3.32
CA LYS A 128 23.44 -1.44 -3.65
C LYS A 128 22.68 -0.17 -3.98
N ALA A 129 22.91 0.93 -3.25
CA ALA A 129 22.27 2.22 -3.52
C ALA A 129 22.72 2.78 -4.88
N GLU A 130 24.01 2.76 -5.17
CA GLU A 130 24.56 3.16 -6.47
C GLU A 130 24.00 2.30 -7.60
N ASN A 131 23.97 0.97 -7.45
CA ASN A 131 23.40 0.08 -8.45
C ASN A 131 21.90 0.33 -8.66
N HIS A 132 21.16 0.68 -7.61
CA HIS A 132 19.75 1.04 -7.71
C HIS A 132 19.55 2.34 -8.47
N ILE A 133 20.35 3.37 -8.19
CA ILE A 133 20.35 4.65 -8.91
C ILE A 133 20.71 4.41 -10.38
N LEU A 134 21.75 3.63 -10.68
CA LEU A 134 22.14 3.30 -12.04
C LEU A 134 21.04 2.55 -12.79
N LYS A 135 20.34 1.61 -12.14
CA LYS A 135 19.19 0.91 -12.72
C LYS A 135 18.04 1.88 -13.02
N GLN A 136 17.74 2.81 -12.11
CA GLN A 136 16.74 3.85 -12.34
C GLN A 136 17.12 4.78 -13.49
N GLN A 137 18.41 5.11 -13.63
CA GLN A 137 18.94 5.95 -14.69
C GLN A 137 19.08 5.23 -16.04
N THR A 138 19.03 3.90 -16.08
CA THR A 138 19.16 3.12 -17.32
C THR A 138 17.88 3.20 -18.16
N GLU A 139 16.71 3.35 -17.52
CA GLU A 139 15.42 3.53 -18.20
C GLU A 139 15.08 5.02 -18.35
N VAL A 140 15.89 5.77 -19.10
CA VAL A 140 15.47 7.09 -19.57
C VAL A 140 14.49 6.88 -20.73
N ILE A 141 13.20 6.88 -20.41
CA ILE A 141 12.14 6.95 -21.43
C ILE A 141 12.16 8.37 -21.99
N VAL A 142 12.99 8.59 -23.02
CA VAL A 142 12.93 9.78 -23.85
C VAL A 142 11.72 9.61 -24.76
N ASP A 143 10.72 10.48 -24.63
CA ASP A 143 9.62 10.52 -25.59
C ASP A 143 10.18 10.92 -26.96
N MET A 144 10.43 9.91 -27.80
CA MET A 144 10.94 10.06 -29.16
C MET A 144 9.85 10.36 -30.17
N ARG A 145 8.60 10.61 -29.73
CA ARG A 145 7.60 11.17 -30.65
C ARG A 145 8.20 12.45 -31.23
N PRO A 146 8.23 12.60 -32.57
CA PRO A 146 8.66 13.86 -33.16
C PRO A 146 7.78 14.91 -32.52
N ASN A 147 8.38 15.77 -31.69
CA ASN A 147 7.69 16.93 -31.19
C ASN A 147 7.21 17.61 -32.46
N ARG A 148 5.89 17.66 -32.67
CA ARG A 148 5.31 18.45 -33.74
C ARG A 148 5.49 19.90 -33.31
N ALA A 149 6.75 20.32 -33.23
CA ALA A 149 7.12 21.68 -33.52
C ALA A 149 6.57 21.89 -34.92
N PHE A 150 5.47 22.62 -34.99
CA PHE A 150 4.98 23.15 -36.23
C PHE A 150 6.17 23.75 -36.95
N SER A 151 6.52 23.18 -38.09
CA SER A 151 7.52 23.76 -38.96
C SER A 151 7.04 25.15 -39.35
N ALA A 152 7.70 26.19 -38.86
CA ALA A 152 8.11 27.27 -39.73
C ALA A 152 9.64 27.19 -39.75
N GLY A 153 10.22 26.47 -40.70
CA GLY A 153 10.94 27.14 -41.78
C GLY A 153 12.43 27.29 -41.44
N GLN A 154 13.27 26.52 -42.12
CA GLN A 154 14.73 26.59 -42.07
C GLN A 154 15.25 28.04 -42.16
N VAL A 155 16.19 28.57 -41.36
CA VAL A 155 16.68 28.32 -40.00
C VAL A 155 17.13 29.71 -39.52
N GLN A 156 16.23 30.49 -38.94
CA GLN A 156 16.44 31.92 -38.68
C GLN A 156 15.81 32.26 -37.32
N GLN A 157 16.33 33.27 -36.63
CA GLN A 157 15.72 33.84 -35.41
C GLN A 157 14.25 34.16 -35.66
N GLN A 158 13.37 33.19 -35.48
CA GLN A 158 11.94 33.42 -35.48
C GLN A 158 11.64 33.97 -34.10
N VAL A 159 11.69 35.29 -34.04
CA VAL A 159 10.90 36.05 -33.07
C VAL A 159 9.48 35.47 -33.20
N GLU A 160 9.09 34.61 -32.26
CA GLU A 160 7.69 34.26 -32.06
C GLU A 160 7.01 35.57 -31.71
N ILE A 161 6.42 36.22 -32.71
CA ILE A 161 5.52 37.33 -32.48
C ILE A 161 4.26 36.67 -31.92
N ILE A 162 4.23 36.51 -30.60
CA ILE A 162 3.00 36.29 -29.87
C ILE A 162 2.06 37.40 -30.35
N PRO A 163 0.85 37.11 -30.88
CA PRO A 163 -0.09 38.17 -31.14
C PRO A 163 -0.31 38.89 -29.81
N ALA A 164 0.01 40.17 -29.76
CA ALA A 164 -0.15 40.96 -28.55
C ALA A 164 -1.58 40.72 -28.02
N LEU A 165 -1.73 40.53 -26.71
CA LEU A 165 -3.05 40.35 -26.08
C LEU A 165 -3.98 41.56 -26.36
N THR A 166 -3.39 42.66 -26.84
CA THR A 166 -4.02 43.85 -27.39
C THR A 166 -5.03 43.50 -28.49
N GLY A 167 -6.31 43.50 -28.13
CA GLY A 167 -7.44 43.28 -29.04
C GLY A 167 -8.16 41.94 -28.88
N ILE A 168 -7.69 41.04 -28.02
CA ILE A 168 -8.40 39.79 -27.68
C ILE A 168 -9.53 40.05 -26.68
N LEU A 169 -9.28 40.97 -25.73
CA LEU A 169 -10.23 41.34 -24.69
C LEU A 169 -11.01 42.59 -25.09
N VAL A 170 -12.31 42.57 -24.82
CA VAL A 170 -13.20 43.73 -24.99
C VAL A 170 -12.99 44.70 -23.81
N ASN A 171 -13.21 46.01 -24.03
CA ASN A 171 -13.05 47.04 -22.99
C ASN A 171 -13.80 46.72 -21.68
N SER A 172 -14.98 46.09 -21.77
CA SER A 172 -15.75 45.65 -20.60
C SER A 172 -15.06 44.53 -19.81
N GLU A 173 -14.33 43.65 -20.48
CA GLU A 173 -13.59 42.55 -19.84
C GLU A 173 -12.33 43.07 -19.16
N ILE A 174 -11.65 44.04 -19.79
CA ILE A 174 -10.50 44.74 -19.19
C ILE A 174 -10.94 45.50 -17.93
N GLU A 175 -12.08 46.18 -17.97
CA GLU A 175 -12.65 46.89 -16.82
C GLU A 175 -13.02 45.92 -15.69
N ALA A 176 -13.65 44.78 -16.01
CA ALA A 176 -13.96 43.75 -15.02
C ALA A 176 -12.70 43.15 -14.35
N LEU A 177 -11.62 42.93 -15.12
CA LEU A 177 -10.34 42.46 -14.59
C LEU A 177 -9.67 43.50 -13.68
N ARG A 178 -9.77 44.78 -14.02
CA ARG A 178 -9.28 45.90 -13.17
C ARG A 178 -10.08 45.99 -11.87
N ASP A 179 -11.41 45.90 -11.93
CA ASP A 179 -12.28 45.88 -10.74
C ASP A 179 -11.96 44.71 -9.81
N ALA A 180 -11.64 43.53 -10.37
CA ALA A 180 -11.35 42.33 -9.60
C ALA A 180 -10.05 42.40 -8.76
N ILE A 181 -9.12 43.29 -9.11
CA ILE A 181 -7.86 43.48 -8.38
C ILE A 181 -7.73 44.84 -7.69
N ASP A 182 -8.71 45.73 -7.83
CA ASP A 182 -8.64 47.07 -7.24
C ASP A 182 -8.71 46.99 -5.72
N VAL A 183 -7.64 47.44 -5.07
CA VAL A 183 -7.46 47.39 -3.62
C VAL A 183 -8.60 48.13 -2.90
N ASN A 184 -9.11 49.23 -3.45
CA ASN A 184 -10.18 49.99 -2.82
C ASN A 184 -11.51 49.23 -2.84
N ASN A 185 -11.85 48.59 -3.96
CA ASN A 185 -13.07 47.77 -4.07
C ASN A 185 -12.98 46.47 -3.28
N LEU A 186 -11.78 45.87 -3.21
CA LEU A 186 -11.53 44.72 -2.35
C LEU A 186 -11.72 45.09 -0.87
N LEU A 187 -11.18 46.22 -0.42
CA LEU A 187 -11.35 46.71 0.96
C LEU A 187 -12.80 47.07 1.29
N ASN A 188 -13.53 47.71 0.36
CA ASN A 188 -14.95 48.01 0.51
C ASN A 188 -15.82 46.75 0.62
N ARG A 189 -15.36 45.61 0.10
CA ARG A 189 -16.02 44.29 0.18
C ARG A 189 -15.50 43.43 1.34
N GLY A 190 -14.60 43.94 2.18
CA GLY A 190 -14.01 43.20 3.31
C GLY A 190 -12.91 42.20 2.89
N TRP A 191 -12.40 42.28 1.68
CA TRP A 191 -11.41 41.32 1.16
C TRP A 191 -9.98 41.83 1.35
N VAL A 192 -9.12 40.94 1.82
CA VAL A 192 -7.70 41.23 2.10
C VAL A 192 -6.81 40.48 1.11
N VAL A 193 -5.88 41.20 0.49
CA VAL A 193 -4.87 40.63 -0.38
C VAL A 193 -3.69 40.14 0.45
N SER A 194 -3.38 38.85 0.36
CA SER A 194 -2.21 38.23 0.99
C SER A 194 -0.94 38.51 0.18
N LYS A 195 0.23 38.45 0.85
CA LYS A 195 1.56 38.64 0.25
C LYS A 195 1.85 37.77 -0.98
N LEU A 196 1.20 36.61 -1.09
CA LEU A 196 1.34 35.67 -2.22
C LEU A 196 0.26 35.88 -3.32
N GLY A 197 -0.44 37.01 -3.31
CA GLY A 197 -1.46 37.36 -4.31
C GLY A 197 -2.74 36.53 -4.23
N SER A 198 -3.04 35.94 -3.06
CA SER A 198 -4.34 35.31 -2.77
C SER A 198 -5.29 36.33 -2.15
N ILE A 199 -6.56 36.32 -2.55
CA ILE A 199 -7.60 37.15 -1.92
C ILE A 199 -8.29 36.31 -0.84
N LYS A 200 -8.38 36.86 0.36
CA LYS A 200 -9.02 36.24 1.52
C LYS A 200 -10.16 37.11 2.04
N ASP A 201 -11.15 36.46 2.61
CA ASP A 201 -12.25 37.10 3.34
C ASP A 201 -11.79 37.58 4.74
N GLU A 202 -12.59 38.40 5.41
CA GLU A 202 -12.34 38.90 6.79
C GLU A 202 -12.10 37.75 7.78
N ASN A 203 -12.75 36.61 7.52
CA ASN A 203 -12.63 35.37 8.31
C ASN A 203 -11.40 34.52 7.97
N GLY A 204 -10.49 35.01 7.12
CA GLY A 204 -9.25 34.32 6.74
C GLY A 204 -9.41 33.18 5.73
N ARG A 205 -10.62 32.97 5.19
CA ARG A 205 -10.89 31.97 4.14
C ARG A 205 -10.38 32.48 2.79
N SER A 206 -9.67 31.64 2.05
CA SER A 206 -9.14 31.98 0.71
C SER A 206 -10.28 31.91 -0.32
N LEU A 207 -10.70 33.07 -0.83
CA LEU A 207 -11.67 33.16 -1.93
C LEU A 207 -10.99 32.81 -3.25
N PHE A 208 -9.78 33.36 -3.46
CA PHE A 208 -8.96 33.09 -4.62
C PHE A 208 -7.60 32.52 -4.20
N LYS A 209 -7.06 31.59 -5.01
CA LYS A 209 -5.79 30.92 -4.74
C LYS A 209 -4.61 31.89 -4.83
N SER A 210 -3.48 31.49 -4.23
CA SER A 210 -2.20 32.21 -4.39
C SER A 210 -1.86 32.38 -5.87
N GLY A 211 -1.40 33.58 -6.24
CA GLY A 211 -1.06 33.94 -7.61
C GLY A 211 -2.19 34.58 -8.43
N PHE A 212 -3.43 34.64 -7.91
CA PHE A 212 -4.56 35.23 -8.64
C PHE A 212 -4.33 36.70 -9.01
N VAL A 213 -3.98 37.54 -8.02
CA VAL A 213 -3.73 38.97 -8.25
C VAL A 213 -2.54 39.18 -9.18
N SER A 214 -1.48 38.37 -9.00
CA SER A 214 -0.27 38.46 -9.83
C SER A 214 -0.51 38.03 -11.28
N ALA A 215 -1.39 37.04 -11.51
CA ALA A 215 -1.75 36.59 -12.85
C ALA A 215 -2.53 37.69 -13.60
N ILE A 216 -3.53 38.30 -12.96
CA ILE A 216 -4.32 39.37 -13.58
C ILE A 216 -3.46 40.61 -13.85
N GLN A 217 -2.56 40.98 -12.92
CA GLN A 217 -1.62 42.08 -13.13
C GLN A 217 -0.70 41.85 -14.33
N LYS A 218 -0.24 40.61 -14.56
CA LYS A 218 0.58 40.27 -15.74
C LYS A 218 -0.21 40.38 -17.03
N ILE A 219 -1.44 39.88 -17.03
CA ILE A 219 -2.35 39.96 -18.18
C ILE A 219 -2.64 41.44 -18.52
N LEU A 220 -2.96 42.26 -17.53
CA LEU A 220 -3.20 43.70 -17.73
C LEU A 220 -1.96 44.50 -18.15
N ALA A 221 -0.76 44.01 -17.86
CA ALA A 221 0.50 44.64 -18.27
C ALA A 221 0.93 44.26 -19.71
N GLU A 222 0.35 43.20 -20.27
CA GLU A 222 0.66 42.64 -21.59
C GLU A 222 -0.40 42.98 -22.66
N ILE A 223 -1.52 43.59 -22.26
CA ILE A 223 -2.56 44.18 -23.12
C ILE A 223 -2.23 45.64 -23.40
#